data_AF-A0A9E5UPF3-F1
#
_entry.id   AF-A0A9E5UPF3-F1
#
_cell.length_a   1.000
_cell.length_b   1.000
_cell.length_c   1.000
_cell.angle_alpha   90.00
_cell.angle_beta   90.00
_cell.angle_gamma   90.00
#
_symmetry.space_group_name_H-M   'P 1'
#
loop_
_entity.id
_entity.type
_entity.pdbx_description
1 polymer ?
#
loop_
_entity_poly.entity_id
_entity_poly.type
_entity_poly.pdbx_seq_one_letter_code
_entity_poly.pdbx_strand_id
1 'polypeptide(L)'
;MSLETALDLATWRAAARASLGNRLLPDRKAESWRFTDLRALEQATFTDAPLEAHTAQDLGQGAWLKPLSQVWDQVRDRLHTHTDDVFALRNAAFGTEGWVLYVPANVQLTEPVAIAFVTAAGSQTYPRLLVILERGSEATLIERYESEGFSNAVTEMYLADNTSLKHCLKPNGQWHSYPDGRCPAGHQQPLSELCP
;
A
#
# COMPACT_ATOMS: atom_id res chain seq x y z
N MET A 1 12.50 16.98 -6.52
CA MET A 1 11.53 17.18 -5.43
C MET A 1 11.80 18.56 -4.85
N SER A 2 10.83 19.48 -4.87
CA SER A 2 11.03 20.81 -4.30
C SER A 2 11.08 20.71 -2.76
N LEU A 3 11.71 21.67 -2.09
CA LEU A 3 11.78 21.72 -0.62
C LEU A 3 10.39 21.90 0.02
N GLU A 4 9.47 22.54 -0.70
CA GLU A 4 8.10 22.84 -0.27
C GLU A 4 7.25 21.56 -0.18
N THR A 5 7.27 20.71 -1.21
CA THR A 5 6.59 19.40 -1.21
C THR A 5 7.04 18.53 -0.02
N ALA A 6 8.34 18.52 0.27
CA ALA A 6 8.90 17.75 1.38
C ALA A 6 8.42 18.27 2.75
N LEU A 7 8.25 19.59 2.89
CA LEU A 7 7.75 20.23 4.11
C LEU A 7 6.26 19.93 4.32
N ASP A 8 5.46 19.94 3.26
CA ASP A 8 4.02 19.65 3.35
C ASP A 8 3.75 18.19 3.72
N LEU A 9 4.45 17.24 3.08
CA LEU A 9 4.33 15.82 3.44
C LEU A 9 4.78 15.56 4.89
N ALA A 10 5.85 16.22 5.34
CA ALA A 10 6.28 16.15 6.74
C ALA A 10 5.23 16.73 7.69
N THR A 11 4.55 17.81 7.29
CA THR A 11 3.46 18.44 8.06
C THR A 11 2.26 17.52 8.19
N TRP A 12 1.87 16.84 7.11
CA TRP A 12 0.80 15.84 7.15
C TRP A 12 1.12 14.68 8.10
N ARG A 13 2.34 14.15 8.05
CA ARG A 13 2.81 13.11 8.98
C ARG A 13 2.83 13.59 10.43
N ALA A 14 3.27 14.82 10.67
CA ALA A 14 3.29 15.42 12.00
C ALA A 14 1.86 15.58 12.56
N ALA A 15 0.90 15.98 11.73
CA ALA A 15 -0.52 16.08 12.11
C ALA A 15 -1.11 14.70 12.44
N ALA A 16 -0.78 13.66 11.66
CA ALA A 16 -1.17 12.28 11.96
C ALA A 16 -0.58 11.80 13.29
N ARG A 17 0.70 12.10 13.55
CA ARG A 17 1.37 11.75 14.82
C ARG A 17 0.75 12.48 16.03
N ALA A 18 0.40 13.75 15.87
CA ALA A 18 -0.32 14.50 16.90
C ALA A 18 -1.71 13.90 17.18
N SER A 19 -2.43 13.50 16.13
CA SER A 19 -3.76 12.87 16.23
C SER A 19 -3.71 11.46 16.86
N LEU A 20 -2.61 10.73 16.62
CA LEU A 20 -2.36 9.43 17.23
C LEU A 20 -2.16 9.57 18.74
N GLY A 21 -1.36 10.55 19.17
CA GLY A 21 -1.11 10.83 20.59
C GLY A 21 -0.72 9.57 21.38
N ASN A 22 -1.42 9.33 22.49
CA ASN A 22 -1.26 8.13 23.32
C ASN A 22 -2.38 7.11 23.11
N ARG A 23 -3.03 7.10 21.94
CA ARG A 23 -4.07 6.11 21.65
C ARG A 23 -3.50 4.71 21.76
N LEU A 24 -4.14 3.89 22.59
CA LEU A 24 -3.79 2.49 22.74
C LEU A 24 -4.24 1.70 21.51
N LEU A 25 -3.58 0.55 21.30
CA LEU A 25 -4.11 -0.44 20.40
C LEU A 25 -5.50 -0.89 20.89
N PRO A 26 -6.42 -1.21 19.97
CA PRO A 26 -7.76 -1.62 20.31
C PRO A 26 -7.71 -2.97 21.02
N ASP A 27 -8.53 -3.13 22.06
CA ASP A 27 -8.67 -4.40 22.75
C ASP A 27 -9.86 -5.20 22.21
N ARG A 28 -9.99 -6.44 22.67
CA ARG A 28 -11.10 -7.33 22.24
C ARG A 28 -12.48 -6.90 22.76
N LYS A 29 -12.58 -5.82 23.53
CA LYS A 29 -13.87 -5.24 23.95
C LYS A 29 -14.42 -4.32 22.86
N ALA A 30 -13.57 -3.78 21.98
CA ALA A 30 -14.03 -3.11 20.77
C ALA A 30 -14.65 -4.13 19.81
N GLU A 31 -15.87 -3.85 19.33
CA GLU A 31 -16.64 -4.78 18.52
C GLU A 31 -15.90 -5.22 17.24
N SER A 32 -15.21 -4.28 16.58
CA SER A 32 -14.38 -4.53 15.39
C SER A 32 -13.12 -5.36 15.66
N TRP A 33 -12.71 -5.51 16.92
CA TRP A 33 -11.49 -6.21 17.34
C TRP A 33 -11.75 -7.42 18.24
N ARG A 34 -13.02 -7.80 18.43
CA ARG A 34 -13.42 -8.93 19.31
C ARG A 34 -12.71 -10.25 18.99
N PHE A 35 -12.40 -10.47 17.72
CA PHE A 35 -11.78 -11.70 17.21
C PHE A 35 -10.30 -11.58 16.86
N THR A 36 -9.70 -10.39 16.98
CA THR A 36 -8.31 -10.14 16.60
C THR A 36 -7.49 -9.87 17.86
N ASP A 37 -6.61 -10.81 18.21
CA ASP A 37 -5.77 -10.71 19.40
C ASP A 37 -4.46 -9.98 19.09
N LEU A 38 -4.28 -8.80 19.67
CA LEU A 38 -3.10 -7.95 19.45
C LEU A 38 -1.98 -8.13 20.46
N ARG A 39 -2.09 -9.06 21.42
CA ARG A 39 -1.07 -9.22 22.48
C ARG A 39 0.33 -9.52 21.94
N ALA A 40 0.43 -10.31 20.87
CA ALA A 40 1.71 -10.61 20.24
C ALA A 40 2.36 -9.35 19.65
N LEU A 41 1.55 -8.44 19.09
CA LEU A 41 2.02 -7.16 18.56
C LEU A 41 2.43 -6.20 19.69
N GLU A 42 1.65 -6.14 20.78
CA GLU A 42 1.96 -5.30 21.95
C GLU A 42 3.27 -5.70 22.66
N GLN A 43 3.60 -6.98 22.65
CA GLN A 43 4.78 -7.53 23.30
C GLN A 43 6.03 -7.50 22.42
N ALA A 44 5.85 -7.38 21.10
CA ALA A 44 6.95 -7.38 20.15
C ALA A 44 7.68 -6.03 20.15
N THR A 45 8.98 -6.08 19.90
CA THR A 45 9.81 -4.89 19.67
C THR A 45 10.28 -4.91 18.23
N PHE A 46 10.02 -3.82 17.50
CA PHE A 46 10.44 -3.66 16.12
C PHE A 46 11.28 -2.39 15.98
N THR A 47 12.22 -2.43 15.04
CA THR A 47 12.96 -1.24 14.62
C THR A 47 12.29 -0.64 13.39
N ASP A 48 12.10 0.68 13.34
CA ASP A 48 11.61 1.36 12.15
C ASP A 48 12.57 1.14 10.99
N ALA A 49 12.09 0.56 9.89
CA ALA A 49 12.83 0.42 8.64
C ALA A 49 12.21 1.33 7.57
N PRO A 50 13.02 2.05 6.79
CA PRO A 50 12.50 2.79 5.64
C PRO A 50 11.98 1.80 4.60
N LEU A 51 10.88 2.15 3.94
CA LEU A 51 10.50 1.47 2.70
C LEU A 51 11.51 1.80 1.61
N GLU A 52 12.00 0.78 0.90
CA GLU A 52 12.88 0.99 -0.24
C GLU A 52 12.12 1.66 -1.37
N ALA A 53 12.48 2.90 -1.70
CA ALA A 53 11.89 3.63 -2.81
C ALA A 53 12.28 2.99 -4.15
N HIS A 54 11.45 2.08 -4.66
CA HIS A 54 11.41 1.65 -6.05
C HIS A 54 11.40 2.84 -7.00
N THR A 55 12.18 2.71 -8.09
CA THR A 55 12.27 3.70 -9.16
C THR A 55 10.89 4.01 -9.75
N ALA A 56 10.63 5.29 -10.00
CA ALA A 56 9.47 5.74 -10.77
C ALA A 56 9.36 4.97 -12.09
N GLN A 57 8.17 4.45 -12.39
CA GLN A 57 7.88 3.72 -13.61
C GLN A 57 6.93 4.55 -14.49
N ASP A 58 7.34 4.78 -15.73
CA ASP A 58 6.43 5.24 -16.79
C ASP A 58 5.75 4.01 -17.39
N LEU A 59 4.43 3.98 -17.32
CA LEU A 59 3.61 2.85 -17.79
C LEU A 59 3.06 3.10 -19.20
N GLY A 60 3.44 4.23 -19.82
CA GLY A 60 2.95 4.67 -21.12
C GLY A 60 1.58 5.34 -21.05
N GLN A 61 1.23 6.05 -22.14
CA GLN A 61 -0.08 6.73 -22.29
C GLN A 61 -0.41 7.72 -21.16
N GLY A 62 0.61 8.25 -20.47
CA GLY A 62 0.45 9.17 -19.34
C GLY A 62 0.16 8.48 -18.00
N ALA A 63 0.10 7.15 -17.96
CA ALA A 63 0.02 6.37 -16.72
C ALA A 63 1.41 6.19 -16.09
N TRP A 64 1.45 6.10 -14.75
CA TRP A 64 2.71 5.97 -14.03
C TRP A 64 2.54 5.36 -12.64
N LEU A 65 3.62 4.77 -12.13
CA LEU A 65 3.79 4.35 -10.74
C LEU A 65 4.96 5.12 -10.14
N LYS A 66 4.72 5.98 -9.14
CA LYS A 66 5.77 6.87 -8.58
C LYS A 66 5.75 6.88 -7.05
N PRO A 67 6.89 7.17 -6.41
CA PRO A 67 6.93 7.42 -4.97
C PRO A 67 6.02 8.60 -4.59
N LEU A 68 5.31 8.47 -3.48
CA LEU A 68 4.38 9.48 -2.98
C LEU A 68 5.07 10.82 -2.76
N SER A 69 6.28 10.79 -2.20
CA SER A 69 7.10 12.00 -2.01
C SER A 69 7.35 12.79 -3.29
N GLN A 70 7.35 12.15 -4.46
CA GLN A 70 7.59 12.80 -5.75
C GLN A 70 6.35 13.44 -6.37
N VAL A 71 5.15 12.99 -5.96
CA VAL A 71 3.87 13.40 -6.55
C VAL A 71 2.89 13.97 -5.53
N TRP A 72 3.34 14.22 -4.30
CA TRP A 72 2.50 14.68 -3.19
C TRP A 72 1.56 15.84 -3.56
N ASP A 73 2.07 16.89 -4.22
CA ASP A 73 1.26 18.06 -4.59
C ASP A 73 0.12 17.71 -5.55
N GLN A 74 0.25 16.64 -6.34
CA GLN A 74 -0.76 16.17 -7.28
C GLN A 74 -1.86 15.33 -6.61
N VAL A 75 -1.58 14.76 -5.44
CA VAL A 75 -2.44 13.72 -4.84
C VAL A 75 -2.83 13.96 -3.39
N ARG A 76 -2.31 14.99 -2.73
CA ARG A 76 -2.57 15.26 -1.29
C ARG A 76 -4.06 15.37 -0.95
N ASP A 77 -4.87 15.92 -1.87
CA ASP A 77 -6.32 16.06 -1.68
C ASP A 77 -7.07 14.72 -1.82
N ARG A 78 -6.37 13.67 -2.26
CA ARG A 78 -6.84 12.28 -2.40
C ARG A 78 -6.16 11.38 -1.35
N LEU A 79 -5.63 11.91 -0.26
CA LEU A 79 -5.08 11.11 0.82
C LEU A 79 -5.86 11.32 2.11
N HIS A 80 -6.36 10.23 2.68
CA HIS A 80 -7.06 10.26 3.95
C HIS A 80 -6.14 9.86 5.10
N THR A 81 -6.37 10.51 6.24
CA THR A 81 -5.64 10.20 7.49
C THR A 81 -6.36 9.12 8.32
N HIS A 82 -7.64 8.83 8.02
CA HIS A 82 -8.48 7.82 8.68
C HIS A 82 -8.35 7.86 10.22
N THR A 83 -8.76 8.98 10.82
CA THR A 83 -8.53 9.25 12.25
C THR A 83 -9.30 8.35 13.22
N ASP A 84 -10.24 7.57 12.70
CA ASP A 84 -11.05 6.57 13.39
C ASP A 84 -10.39 5.18 13.43
N ASP A 85 -9.43 4.90 12.53
CA ASP A 85 -8.65 3.67 12.50
C ASP A 85 -7.23 3.91 13.02
N VAL A 86 -6.90 3.29 14.14
CA VAL A 86 -5.58 3.43 14.78
C VAL A 86 -4.42 2.89 13.94
N PHE A 87 -4.64 1.85 13.12
CA PHE A 87 -3.60 1.30 12.25
C PHE A 87 -3.40 2.17 11.01
N ALA A 88 -4.49 2.69 10.43
CA ALA A 88 -4.39 3.66 9.34
C ALA A 88 -3.71 4.97 9.80
N LEU A 89 -4.05 5.43 11.01
CA LEU A 89 -3.43 6.60 11.62
C LEU A 89 -1.96 6.38 11.97
N ARG A 90 -1.59 5.19 12.48
CA ARG A 90 -0.18 4.80 12.68
C ARG A 90 0.59 4.76 11.36
N ASN A 91 -0.02 4.22 10.30
CA ASN A 91 0.59 4.23 8.97
C ASN A 91 0.84 5.68 8.48
N ALA A 92 -0.13 6.58 8.63
CA ALA A 92 0.05 8.00 8.31
C ALA A 92 1.14 8.68 9.16
N ALA A 93 1.23 8.33 10.45
CA ALA A 93 2.16 8.94 11.40
C ALA A 93 3.61 8.45 11.27
N PHE A 94 3.82 7.19 10.86
CA PHE A 94 5.14 6.54 10.86
C PHE A 94 5.64 6.11 9.48
N GLY A 95 4.79 6.16 8.45
CA GLY A 95 5.19 5.92 7.07
C GLY A 95 6.33 6.82 6.62
N THR A 96 7.38 6.22 6.08
CA THR A 96 8.55 6.95 5.55
C THR A 96 8.38 7.29 4.07
N GLU A 97 7.66 6.45 3.33
CA GLU A 97 7.38 6.60 1.89
C GLU A 97 6.05 5.89 1.55
N GLY A 98 5.55 6.11 0.33
CA GLY A 98 4.46 5.34 -0.27
C GLY A 98 4.57 5.36 -1.79
N TRP A 99 3.61 4.73 -2.47
CA TRP A 99 3.52 4.72 -3.94
C TRP A 99 2.16 5.19 -4.40
N VAL A 100 2.17 5.73 -5.61
CA VAL A 100 0.96 6.17 -6.29
C VAL A 100 0.95 5.54 -7.68
N LEU A 101 -0.05 4.71 -7.94
CA LEU A 101 -0.42 4.28 -9.29
C LEU A 101 -1.47 5.25 -9.83
N TYR A 102 -1.17 5.92 -10.93
CA TYR A 102 -2.10 6.80 -11.64
C TYR A 102 -2.34 6.31 -13.06
N VAL A 103 -3.60 6.17 -13.44
CA VAL A 103 -4.04 5.80 -14.79
C VAL A 103 -5.01 6.87 -15.32
N PRO A 104 -4.67 7.60 -16.40
CA PRO A 104 -5.52 8.66 -16.95
C PRO A 104 -6.82 8.14 -17.55
N ALA A 105 -7.74 9.07 -17.84
CA ALA A 105 -9.05 8.73 -18.37
C ALA A 105 -8.94 8.01 -19.73
N ASN A 106 -9.74 6.96 -19.91
CA ASN A 106 -9.80 6.10 -21.09
C ASN A 106 -8.48 5.39 -21.45
N VAL A 107 -7.50 5.33 -20.53
CA VAL A 107 -6.27 4.55 -20.72
C VAL A 107 -6.48 3.13 -20.22
N GLN A 108 -6.14 2.16 -21.06
CA GLN A 108 -6.16 0.74 -20.72
C GLN A 108 -4.72 0.25 -20.65
N LEU A 109 -4.28 -0.16 -19.47
CA LEU A 109 -2.99 -0.82 -19.27
C LEU A 109 -3.13 -2.30 -19.57
N THR A 110 -2.49 -2.75 -20.66
CA THR A 110 -2.51 -4.16 -21.07
C THR A 110 -1.56 -5.02 -20.25
N GLU A 111 -0.46 -4.43 -19.77
CA GLU A 111 0.51 -5.09 -18.91
C GLU A 111 0.17 -4.87 -17.42
N PRO A 112 0.21 -5.91 -16.58
CA PRO A 112 0.00 -5.76 -15.15
C PRO A 112 1.06 -4.89 -14.47
N VAL A 113 0.62 -4.00 -13.59
CA VAL A 113 1.50 -3.22 -12.71
C VAL A 113 1.76 -4.02 -11.46
N ALA A 114 3.03 -4.31 -11.14
CA ALA A 114 3.40 -5.06 -9.96
C ALA A 114 4.18 -4.20 -8.96
N ILE A 115 3.82 -4.29 -7.68
CA ILE A 115 4.53 -3.67 -6.57
C ILE A 115 4.75 -4.67 -5.44
N ALA A 116 5.92 -4.62 -4.82
CA ALA A 116 6.28 -5.48 -3.70
C ALA A 116 6.76 -4.64 -2.52
N PHE A 117 6.25 -4.95 -1.33
CA PHE A 117 6.66 -4.38 -0.07
C PHE A 117 7.37 -5.45 0.76
N VAL A 118 8.62 -5.17 1.11
CA VAL A 118 9.49 -6.09 1.85
C VAL A 118 9.66 -5.56 3.27
N THR A 119 9.48 -6.44 4.26
CA THR A 119 9.74 -6.13 5.67
C THR A 119 10.63 -7.20 6.28
N ALA A 120 11.85 -6.82 6.65
CA ALA A 120 12.82 -7.74 7.23
C ALA A 120 12.42 -8.17 8.66
N ALA A 121 12.92 -9.32 9.11
CA ALA A 121 12.71 -9.80 10.48
C ALA A 121 13.16 -8.75 11.52
N GLY A 122 12.38 -8.58 12.59
CA GLY A 122 12.66 -7.61 13.66
C GLY A 122 12.49 -6.13 13.25
N SER A 123 12.08 -5.85 12.01
CA SER A 123 11.76 -4.51 11.54
C SER A 123 10.25 -4.28 11.47
N GLN A 124 9.85 -3.01 11.45
CA GLN A 124 8.50 -2.61 11.08
C GLN A 124 8.52 -1.63 9.91
N THR A 125 7.57 -1.81 8.99
CA THR A 125 7.32 -0.89 7.89
C THR A 125 5.85 -0.49 7.85
N TYR A 126 5.57 0.64 7.20
CA TYR A 126 4.23 1.18 7.03
C TYR A 126 3.94 1.43 5.54
N PRO A 127 3.80 0.38 4.71
CA PRO A 127 3.52 0.53 3.28
C PRO A 127 2.28 1.37 3.03
N ARG A 128 2.37 2.31 2.08
CA ARG A 128 1.20 3.03 1.58
C ARG A 128 1.15 2.97 0.08
N LEU A 129 0.00 2.58 -0.47
CA LEU A 129 -0.29 2.61 -1.89
C LEU A 129 -1.56 3.41 -2.15
N LEU A 130 -1.47 4.39 -3.04
CA LEU A 130 -2.60 5.13 -3.55
C LEU A 130 -2.82 4.73 -5.01
N VAL A 131 -4.02 4.23 -5.32
CA VAL A 131 -4.40 3.86 -6.69
C VAL A 131 -5.42 4.86 -7.18
N ILE A 132 -5.17 5.47 -8.33
CA ILE A 132 -6.06 6.43 -8.96
C ILE A 132 -6.30 5.97 -10.39
N LEU A 133 -7.54 5.54 -10.66
CA LEU A 133 -8.04 5.26 -11.98
C LEU A 133 -9.06 6.34 -12.36
N GLU A 134 -8.72 7.14 -13.35
CA GLU A 134 -9.61 8.17 -13.90
C GLU A 134 -10.65 7.54 -14.84
N ARG A 135 -11.69 8.30 -15.22
CA ARG A 135 -12.89 7.78 -15.90
C ARG A 135 -12.57 6.87 -17.10
N GLY A 136 -13.19 5.69 -17.17
CA GLY A 136 -13.03 4.78 -18.31
C GLY A 136 -11.68 4.07 -18.39
N SER A 137 -10.82 4.19 -17.37
CA SER A 137 -9.50 3.57 -17.34
C SER A 137 -9.55 2.11 -16.87
N GLU A 138 -8.56 1.32 -17.29
CA GLU A 138 -8.43 -0.09 -16.92
C GLU A 138 -7.00 -0.41 -16.51
N ALA A 139 -6.84 -1.18 -15.43
CA ALA A 139 -5.55 -1.70 -15.00
C ALA A 139 -5.66 -3.03 -14.26
N THR A 140 -4.57 -3.80 -14.31
CA THR A 140 -4.33 -4.93 -13.39
C THR A 140 -3.19 -4.55 -12.44
N LEU A 141 -3.44 -4.64 -11.13
CA LEU A 141 -2.48 -4.36 -10.07
C LEU A 141 -2.18 -5.65 -9.29
N ILE A 142 -0.89 -5.97 -9.17
CA ILE A 142 -0.39 -7.08 -8.36
C ILE A 142 0.38 -6.51 -7.18
N GLU A 143 -0.17 -6.67 -5.98
CA GLU A 143 0.38 -6.16 -4.73
C GLU A 143 0.93 -7.32 -3.91
N ARG A 144 2.22 -7.29 -3.61
CA ARG A 144 2.92 -8.36 -2.89
C ARG A 144 3.49 -7.87 -1.58
N TYR A 145 3.33 -8.68 -0.54
CA TYR A 145 3.95 -8.48 0.75
C TYR A 145 4.89 -9.63 1.05
N GLU A 146 6.14 -9.29 1.29
CA GLU A 146 7.22 -10.22 1.66
C GLU A 146 7.71 -9.79 3.04
N SER A 147 6.98 -10.18 4.08
CA SER A 147 7.16 -9.65 5.44
C SER A 147 7.52 -10.74 6.44
N GLU A 148 8.75 -10.69 6.95
CA GLU A 148 9.23 -11.44 8.11
C GLU A 148 9.12 -10.62 9.41
N GLY A 149 8.94 -9.30 9.30
CA GLY A 149 8.66 -8.39 10.41
C GLY A 149 7.21 -7.90 10.42
N PHE A 150 6.97 -6.77 11.09
CA PHE A 150 5.64 -6.17 11.16
C PHE A 150 5.39 -5.21 9.99
N SER A 151 4.45 -5.55 9.13
CA SER A 151 4.01 -4.68 8.04
C SER A 151 2.60 -4.16 8.34
N ASN A 152 2.46 -2.85 8.43
CA ASN A 152 1.16 -2.18 8.54
C ASN A 152 0.86 -1.44 7.23
N ALA A 153 0.25 -2.15 6.29
CA ALA A 153 0.00 -1.64 4.95
C ALA A 153 -1.36 -0.95 4.83
N VAL A 154 -1.40 0.15 4.07
CA VAL A 154 -2.61 0.88 3.71
C VAL A 154 -2.66 1.05 2.20
N THR A 155 -3.74 0.56 1.60
CA THR A 155 -4.04 0.77 0.18
C THR A 155 -5.33 1.57 0.04
N GLU A 156 -5.23 2.77 -0.54
CA GLU A 156 -6.36 3.65 -0.84
C GLU A 156 -6.62 3.60 -2.36
N MET A 157 -7.88 3.47 -2.76
CA MET A 157 -8.26 3.36 -4.17
C MET A 157 -9.34 4.38 -4.55
N TYR A 158 -9.05 5.17 -5.58
CA TYR A 158 -9.95 6.12 -6.20
C TYR A 158 -10.29 5.64 -7.60
N LEU A 159 -11.51 5.15 -7.76
CA LEU A 159 -12.00 4.57 -9.00
C LEU A 159 -13.13 5.47 -9.52
N ALA A 160 -12.86 6.21 -10.60
CA ALA A 160 -13.85 7.06 -11.24
C ALA A 160 -14.91 6.25 -12.01
N ASP A 161 -15.88 6.92 -12.63
CA ASP A 161 -16.94 6.23 -13.37
C ASP A 161 -16.38 5.35 -14.51
N ASN A 162 -16.98 4.19 -14.71
CA ASN A 162 -16.64 3.23 -15.77
C ASN A 162 -15.18 2.73 -15.74
N THR A 163 -14.53 2.69 -14.58
CA THR A 163 -13.20 2.09 -14.43
C THR A 163 -13.26 0.58 -14.19
N SER A 164 -12.23 -0.14 -14.62
CA SER A 164 -12.01 -1.55 -14.30
C SER A 164 -10.65 -1.73 -13.62
N LEU A 165 -10.65 -2.22 -12.37
CA LEU A 165 -9.42 -2.56 -11.65
C LEU A 165 -9.45 -4.04 -11.28
N LYS A 166 -8.47 -4.79 -11.76
CA LYS A 166 -8.18 -6.13 -11.25
C LYS A 166 -7.06 -6.03 -10.21
N HIS A 167 -7.39 -6.22 -8.93
CA HIS A 167 -6.42 -6.15 -7.83
C HIS A 167 -6.12 -7.54 -7.26
N CYS A 168 -4.87 -7.97 -7.39
CA CYS A 168 -4.39 -9.26 -6.90
C CYS A 168 -3.41 -9.05 -5.74
N LEU A 169 -3.81 -9.48 -4.55
CA LEU A 169 -3.04 -9.34 -3.31
C LEU A 169 -2.36 -10.66 -2.93
N LYS A 170 -1.05 -10.60 -2.61
CA LYS A 170 -0.28 -11.73 -2.09
C LYS A 170 0.32 -11.40 -0.71
N PRO A 171 -0.34 -11.81 0.39
CA PRO A 171 0.17 -11.63 1.74
C PRO A 171 1.08 -12.81 2.13
N ASN A 172 2.40 -12.65 1.97
CA ASN A 172 3.45 -13.62 2.32
C ASN A 172 3.45 -14.94 1.52
N GLY A 173 4.64 -15.50 1.27
CA GLY A 173 4.87 -16.54 0.28
C GLY A 173 4.24 -17.91 0.55
N GLN A 174 3.07 -18.18 -0.05
CA GLN A 174 2.77 -19.43 -0.78
C GLN A 174 1.48 -19.25 -1.60
N TRP A 175 1.43 -19.85 -2.80
CA TRP A 175 0.19 -19.94 -3.58
C TRP A 175 -0.78 -20.88 -2.88
N HIS A 176 -1.97 -20.42 -2.53
CA HIS A 176 -3.07 -21.31 -2.22
C HIS A 176 -3.70 -21.74 -3.55
N SER A 177 -3.44 -22.97 -3.99
CA SER A 177 -4.12 -23.57 -5.14
C SER A 177 -5.60 -23.79 -4.79
N TYR A 178 -6.52 -23.30 -5.63
CA TYR A 178 -7.88 -23.81 -5.64
C TYR A 178 -7.90 -25.21 -6.29
N PRO A 179 -8.98 -26.02 -6.09
CA PRO A 179 -9.01 -27.44 -6.47
C PRO A 179 -8.90 -27.72 -7.98
N ASP A 180 -8.77 -26.70 -8.84
CA ASP A 180 -8.63 -26.83 -10.28
C ASP A 180 -7.19 -27.09 -10.75
N GLY A 181 -6.23 -27.09 -9.82
CA GLY A 181 -5.00 -27.89 -9.94
C GLY A 181 -4.05 -27.45 -11.04
N ARG A 182 -3.13 -26.53 -10.69
CA ARG A 182 -1.71 -26.58 -11.11
C ARG A 182 -0.87 -25.51 -10.41
N CYS A 183 0.15 -25.95 -9.67
CA CYS A 183 1.45 -25.27 -9.53
C CYS A 183 2.48 -26.26 -8.95
N PRO A 184 3.67 -26.38 -9.56
CA PRO A 184 4.86 -26.53 -8.75
C PRO A 184 5.96 -25.54 -9.17
N ALA A 185 6.73 -25.12 -8.16
CA ALA A 185 7.74 -24.08 -8.17
C ALA A 185 8.79 -24.19 -9.30
N GLY A 186 9.29 -23.04 -9.75
CA GLY A 186 10.60 -22.97 -10.41
C GLY A 186 10.78 -21.99 -11.58
N HIS A 187 9.74 -21.33 -12.07
CA HIS A 187 9.88 -20.46 -13.24
C HIS A 187 9.29 -19.06 -13.04
N GLN A 188 9.99 -18.07 -13.62
CA GLN A 188 9.52 -16.72 -13.88
C GLN A 188 8.22 -16.80 -14.71
N GLN A 189 7.08 -16.96 -14.04
CA GLN A 189 5.80 -16.85 -14.72
C GLN A 189 5.55 -15.37 -15.09
N PRO A 190 5.03 -15.10 -16.28
CA PRO A 190 4.66 -13.74 -16.66
C PRO A 190 3.63 -13.18 -15.68
N LEU A 191 3.72 -11.88 -15.38
CA LEU A 191 2.85 -11.22 -14.40
C LEU A 191 1.35 -11.44 -14.67
N SER A 192 0.97 -11.65 -15.93
CA SER A 192 -0.38 -11.98 -16.37
C SER A 192 -0.94 -13.30 -15.80
N GLU A 193 -0.07 -14.27 -15.49
CA GLU A 193 -0.47 -15.56 -14.90
C GLU A 193 -0.61 -15.51 -13.37
N LEU A 194 -0.14 -14.42 -12.73
CA LEU A 194 -0.20 -14.26 -11.28
C LEU A 194 -1.58 -13.82 -10.77
N CYS A 195 -2.50 -13.53 -11.70
CA CYS A 195 -3.80 -12.95 -11.43
C CYS A 195 -4.81 -13.57 -12.42
N PRO A 196 -5.44 -14.73 -12.09
CA PRO A 196 -6.35 -15.44 -12.99
C PRO A 196 -7.57 -14.58 -13.34
#